data_AF-A0A968QBE1-F1
#
_entry.id   AF-A0A968QBE1-F1
#
_cell.length_a   1.000
_cell.length_b   1.000
_cell.length_c   1.000
_cell.angle_alpha   90.00
_cell.angle_beta   90.00
_cell.angle_gamma   90.00
#
_symmetry.space_group_name_H-M   'P 1'
#
loop_
_entity.id
_entity.type
_entity.pdbx_description
1 polymer ?
#
loop_
_entity_poly.entity_id
_entity_poly.type
_entity_poly.pdbx_seq_one_letter_code
_entity_poly.pdbx_strand_id
1 'polypeptide(L)' 'DHFKALEGITSLVKDIVADLEVNGETIPVPISEKNYSGKFQIRITPERHRMLAIEAAEQNVSLNRLISDKLAG' A
#
# COMPACT_ATOMS: atom_id res chain seq x y z
N ASP A 1 13.99 -10.51 24.64
CA ASP A 1 14.53 -10.42 23.27
C ASP A 1 13.81 -9.47 22.32
N HIS A 2 12.48 -9.43 22.23
CA HIS A 2 11.77 -8.50 21.32
C HIS A 2 12.16 -7.02 21.47
N PHE A 3 12.37 -6.54 22.70
CA PHE A 3 12.76 -5.16 22.96
C PHE A 3 14.13 -4.79 22.39
N LYS A 4 15.11 -5.70 22.49
CA LYS A 4 16.46 -5.50 21.93
C LYS A 4 16.44 -5.47 20.40
N ALA A 5 15.59 -6.29 19.77
CA ALA A 5 15.42 -6.28 18.32
C ALA A 5 14.84 -4.93 17.83
N LEU A 6 13.83 -4.39 18.54
CA LEU A 6 13.25 -3.09 18.21
C LEU A 6 14.24 -1.94 18.41
N GLU A 7 15.00 -1.96 19.50
CA GLU A 7 16.05 -0.98 19.78
C GLU A 7 17.14 -0.98 18.70
N GLY A 8 17.58 -2.17 18.27
CA GLY A 8 18.54 -2.32 17.18
C GLY A 8 18.05 -1.76 15.85
N ILE A 9 16.80 -2.05 15.47
CA ILE A 9 16.18 -1.49 14.25
C ILE A 9 16.10 0.03 14.35
N THR A 10 15.71 0.56 15.51
CA THR A 10 15.57 2.02 15.72
C THR A 10 16.92 2.73 15.63
N SER A 11 17.99 2.13 16.18
CA SER A 11 19.35 2.66 16.06
C SER A 11 19.81 2.69 14.61
N LEU A 12 19.63 1.58 13.88
CA LEU A 12 20.03 1.48 12.48
C LEU A 12 19.32 2.54 11.61
N VAL A 13 18.02 2.75 11.81
CA VAL A 13 17.26 3.78 11.07
C VAL A 13 17.80 5.18 11.37
N LYS A 14 18.18 5.49 12.62
CA LYS A 14 18.79 6.78 12.96
C LYS A 14 20.13 6.99 12.25
N ASP A 15 20.97 5.97 12.23
CA ASP A 15 22.29 6.04 11.58
C ASP A 15 22.14 6.28 10.08
N ILE A 16 21.19 5.60 9.42
CA ILE A 16 20.89 5.79 8.00
C ILE A 16 20.36 7.21 7.73
N VAL A 17 19.44 7.72 8.55
CA VAL A 17 18.91 9.08 8.36
C VAL A 17 20.02 10.13 8.48
N ALA A 18 20.93 9.98 9.45
CA ALA A 18 22.06 10.88 9.59
C ALA A 18 23.02 10.82 8.38
N ASP A 19 23.27 9.64 7.83
CA ASP A 19 24.08 9.48 6.61
C ASP A 19 23.40 10.14 5.40
N LEU A 20 22.09 9.96 5.22
CA LEU A 20 21.32 10.61 4.15
C LEU A 20 21.36 12.14 4.26
N GLU A 21 21.27 12.69 5.48
CA GLU A 21 21.40 14.14 5.72
C GLU A 21 22.79 14.67 5.32
N VAL A 22 23.85 13.95 5.70
CA VAL A 22 25.24 14.33 5.38
C VAL A 22 25.50 14.28 3.88
N ASN A 23 24.97 13.27 3.19
CA ASN A 23 25.14 13.10 1.75
C ASN A 23 24.18 13.99 0.93
N GLY A 24 23.28 14.74 1.57
CA GLY A 24 22.30 15.59 0.91
C GLY A 24 21.23 14.81 0.13
N GLU A 25 21.00 13.56 0.51
CA GLU A 25 20.03 12.68 -0.10
C GLU A 25 18.61 12.96 0.41
N THR A 26 17.61 12.57 -0.39
CA THR A 26 16.20 12.79 0.01
C THR A 26 15.77 11.73 1.00
N ILE A 27 15.47 12.14 2.23
CA ILE A 27 14.92 11.27 3.26
C ILE A 27 13.50 10.83 2.83
N PRO A 28 13.20 9.52 2.78
CA PRO A 28 11.86 9.05 2.42
C PRO A 28 10.83 9.43 3.48
N VAL A 29 9.62 9.75 3.03
CA VAL A 29 8.49 10.04 3.93
C VAL A 29 8.09 8.76 4.68
N PRO A 30 7.87 8.82 6.00
CA PRO A 30 7.38 7.68 6.77
C PRO A 30 6.10 7.09 6.17
N ILE A 31 6.00 5.77 6.13
CA ILE A 31 4.81 5.07 5.61
C ILE A 31 3.55 5.49 6.36
N SER A 32 3.66 5.76 7.67
CA SER A 32 2.58 6.22 8.54
C SER A 32 2.05 7.62 8.19
N GLU A 33 2.89 8.45 7.59
CA GLU A 33 2.53 9.84 7.21
C GLU A 33 2.10 9.93 5.72
N LYS A 34 2.20 8.82 4.99
CA LYS A 34 1.85 8.79 3.58
C LYS A 34 0.33 8.82 3.41
N ASN A 35 -0.16 9.87 2.74
CA ASN A 35 -1.56 9.95 2.32
C ASN A 35 -1.80 9.07 1.09
N TYR A 36 -2.70 8.10 1.22
CA TYR A 36 -3.11 7.24 0.10
C TYR A 36 -4.46 7.71 -0.45
N SER A 37 -4.54 7.89 -1.77
CA SER A 37 -5.73 8.44 -2.45
C SER A 37 -6.94 7.51 -2.46
N GLY A 38 -6.78 6.24 -2.06
CA GLY A 38 -7.79 5.19 -2.22
C GLY A 38 -8.06 4.79 -3.68
N LYS A 39 -7.40 5.42 -4.66
CA LYS A 39 -7.55 5.08 -6.08
C LYS A 39 -6.50 4.06 -6.48
N PHE A 40 -6.95 2.93 -7.00
CA PHE A 40 -6.08 1.86 -7.47
C PHE A 40 -6.52 1.41 -8.88
N GLN A 41 -5.76 1.83 -9.90
CA GLN A 41 -6.06 1.50 -11.30
C GLN A 41 -5.42 0.17 -11.68
N ILE A 42 -6.24 -0.82 -12.01
CA ILE A 42 -5.77 -2.16 -12.40
C ILE A 42 -6.03 -2.36 -13.89
N ARG A 43 -5.04 -2.89 -14.60
CA ARG A 43 -5.21 -3.37 -15.97
C ARG A 43 -5.61 -4.84 -15.95
N ILE A 44 -6.75 -5.16 -16.56
CA ILE A 44 -7.25 -6.52 -16.75
C ILE A 44 -7.72 -6.72 -18.19
N THR A 45 -7.88 -7.97 -18.61
CA THR A 45 -8.43 -8.28 -19.94
C THR A 45 -9.92 -7.88 -20.03
N PRO A 46 -10.43 -7.58 -21.25
CA PRO A 46 -11.85 -7.24 -21.43
C PRO A 46 -12.80 -8.33 -20.91
N GLU A 47 -12.45 -9.61 -21.12
CA GLU A 47 -13.24 -10.74 -20.62
C GLU A 47 -13.31 -10.76 -19.10
N ARG A 48 -12.18 -10.52 -18.42
CA ARG A 48 -12.16 -10.46 -16.96
C ARG A 48 -12.96 -9.27 -16.43
N HIS A 49 -12.87 -8.13 -17.10
CA HIS A 49 -13.68 -6.95 -16.75
C HIS A 49 -15.17 -7.25 -16.90
N ARG A 50 -15.57 -7.91 -18.00
CA ARG A 50 -16.97 -8.31 -18.25
C ARG A 50 -17.48 -9.24 -17.17
N MET A 51 -16.72 -10.27 -16.81
CA MET A 51 -17.11 -11.22 -15.75
C MET A 51 -17.34 -10.50 -14.42
N LEU A 52 -16.43 -9.61 -14.01
CA LEU A 52 -16.57 -8.86 -12.76
C LEU A 52 -17.75 -7.89 -12.79
N ALA A 53 -18.04 -7.27 -13.94
CA ALA A 53 -19.18 -6.38 -14.08
C ALA A 53 -20.51 -7.13 -13.96
N ILE A 54 -20.61 -8.34 -14.51
CA ILE A 54 -21.78 -9.22 -14.37
C ILE A 54 -21.96 -9.61 -12.89
N GLU A 55 -20.90 -10.10 -12.26
CA GLU A 55 -20.93 -10.51 -10.84
C GLU A 55 -21.36 -9.34 -9.92
N ALA A 56 -20.88 -8.13 -10.17
CA ALA A 56 -21.26 -6.95 -9.40
C ALA A 56 -22.74 -6.60 -9.58
N ALA A 57 -23.26 -6.73 -10.81
CA ALA A 57 -24.67 -6.50 -11.10
C ALA A 57 -25.59 -7.53 -10.43
N GLU A 58 -25.22 -8.81 -10.44
CA GLU A 58 -25.94 -9.88 -9.75
C GLU A 58 -26.04 -9.64 -8.24
N GLN A 59 -24.96 -9.12 -7.65
CA GLN A 59 -24.88 -8.79 -6.23
C GLN A 59 -25.48 -7.42 -5.88
N ASN A 60 -25.96 -6.64 -6.86
CA ASN A 60 -26.45 -5.27 -6.69
C ASN A 60 -25.43 -4.34 -5.99
N VAL A 61 -24.14 -4.49 -6.32
CA VAL A 61 -23.06 -3.64 -5.81
C VAL A 61 -22.31 -2.97 -6.96
N SER A 62 -21.54 -1.92 -6.65
CA SER A 62 -20.65 -1.34 -7.64
C SER A 62 -19.47 -2.27 -7.92
N LEU A 63 -18.93 -2.20 -9.14
CA LEU A 63 -17.72 -2.94 -9.52
C LEU A 63 -16.54 -2.65 -8.57
N ASN A 64 -16.38 -1.38 -8.16
CA ASN A 64 -15.35 -1.00 -7.20
C ASN A 64 -15.58 -1.65 -5.83
N ARG A 65 -16.83 -1.74 -5.36
CA ARG A 65 -17.14 -2.41 -4.09
C ARG A 65 -16.77 -3.89 -4.14
N LEU A 66 -17.19 -4.59 -5.20
CA LEU A 66 -16.85 -6.00 -5.40
C LEU A 66 -15.32 -6.23 -5.42
N ILE A 67 -14.58 -5.38 -6.13
CA ILE A 67 -13.12 -5.47 -6.22
C ILE A 67 -12.47 -5.16 -4.87
N SER A 68 -12.91 -4.11 -4.18
CA SER A 68 -12.41 -3.76 -2.85
C SER A 68 -12.60 -4.90 -1.85
N ASP A 69 -13.79 -5.53 -1.84
CA ASP A 69 -14.09 -6.65 -0.95
C ASP A 69 -13.23 -7.89 -1.31
N LYS A 70 -12.95 -8.14 -2.60
CA LYS A 70 -12.03 -9.21 -3.04
C LYS A 70 -10.56 -8.93 -2.72
N LEU A 71 -10.14 -7.67 -2.64
CA LEU A 71 -8.75 -7.27 -2.35
C LEU A 71 -8.44 -7.16 -0.85
N ALA A 72 -9.46 -7.00 -0.01
CA ALA A 72 -9.31 -6.84 1.44
C ALA A 72 -9.07 -8.16 2.20
N GLY A 73 -8.86 -9.27 1.48
CA GLY A 73 -8.56 -10.60 2.01
C GLY A 73 -7.07 -10.87 2.21
#